data_AF-A0A0M4DF78-F1
#
_entry.id   AF-A0A0M4DF78-F1
#
_cell.length_a   1.000
_cell.length_b   1.000
_cell.length_c   1.000
_cell.angle_alpha   90.00
_cell.angle_beta   90.00
_cell.angle_gamma   90.00
#
_symmetry.space_group_name_H-M   'P 1'
#
loop_
_entity.id
_entity.type
_entity.pdbx_description
1 polymer ?
#
loop_
_entity_poly.entity_id
_entity_poly.type
_entity_poly.pdbx_seq_one_letter_code
_entity_poly.pdbx_strand_id
1 'polypeptide(L)'
;MGKVPALRVGETVLFESAVILEYLDEVTPPSLHPSDPLQKALNRAWIEFTSELFVDLYRMALAGDREAFEENLAAARKKLQRLETQLAEGPFFNGAGFSLVDAAIAPAFYRISLMDGILPLSLFDHLPKVQRWSSALLDRESVRASVVPEFRDLFREYLAADGGYLGSRIGS
;
A
#
# COMPACT_ATOMS: atom_id res chain seq x y z
N MET A 1 7.73 5.21 -22.56
CA MET A 1 7.33 5.46 -21.16
C MET A 1 7.22 4.10 -20.48
N GLY A 2 8.19 3.72 -19.63
CA GLY A 2 8.25 2.41 -18.97
C GLY A 2 7.63 2.40 -17.57
N LYS A 3 6.59 3.20 -17.34
CA LYS A 3 5.90 3.30 -16.04
C LYS A 3 4.73 2.33 -16.00
N VAL A 4 4.60 1.60 -14.89
CA VAL A 4 3.44 0.75 -14.56
C VAL A 4 2.82 1.25 -13.26
N PRO A 5 1.49 1.12 -13.06
CA PRO A 5 0.51 0.53 -13.98
C PRO A 5 0.14 1.45 -15.16
N ALA A 6 -0.38 0.84 -16.22
CA ALA A 6 -1.00 1.53 -17.35
C ALA A 6 -2.36 0.87 -17.65
N LEU A 7 -3.38 1.69 -17.96
CA LEU A 7 -4.71 1.24 -18.34
C LEU A 7 -4.95 1.59 -19.81
N ARG A 8 -5.37 0.62 -20.62
CA ARG A 8 -5.76 0.87 -22.01
C ARG A 8 -7.28 0.91 -22.14
N VAL A 9 -7.80 2.00 -22.68
CA VAL A 9 -9.23 2.21 -22.97
C VAL A 9 -9.38 2.45 -24.47
N GLY A 10 -9.82 1.43 -25.21
CA GLY A 10 -9.82 1.47 -26.67
C GLY A 10 -8.39 1.61 -27.22
N GLU A 11 -8.11 2.74 -27.87
CA GLU A 11 -6.78 3.08 -28.39
C GLU A 11 -5.97 3.98 -27.43
N THR A 12 -6.59 4.51 -26.39
CA THR A 12 -5.97 5.44 -25.44
C THR A 12 -5.28 4.68 -24.30
N VAL A 13 -4.09 5.14 -23.91
CA VAL A 13 -3.35 4.63 -22.76
C VAL A 13 -3.32 5.70 -21.66
N LEU A 14 -3.82 5.34 -20.48
CA LEU A 14 -3.72 6.11 -19.24
C LEU A 14 -2.61 5.53 -18.36
N PHE A 15 -1.92 6.40 -17.65
CA PHE A 15 -0.83 6.07 -16.72
C PHE A 15 -0.98 6.91 -15.44
N GLU A 16 -0.15 6.62 -14.44
CA GLU A 16 -0.29 7.07 -13.05
C GLU A 16 -1.47 6.38 -12.33
N SER A 17 -1.16 5.64 -11.25
CA SER A 17 -2.15 4.84 -10.51
C SER A 17 -3.32 5.66 -9.98
N ALA A 18 -3.06 6.85 -9.43
CA ALA A 18 -4.10 7.74 -8.91
C ALA A 18 -5.05 8.23 -10.02
N VAL A 19 -4.52 8.53 -11.21
CA VAL A 19 -5.34 8.95 -12.37
C VAL A 19 -6.19 7.78 -12.88
N ILE A 20 -5.61 6.58 -12.94
CA ILE A 20 -6.33 5.36 -13.31
C ILE A 20 -7.47 5.08 -12.31
N LEU A 21 -7.22 5.24 -11.00
CA LEU A 21 -8.24 5.06 -9.97
C LEU A 21 -9.40 6.05 -10.13
N GLU A 22 -9.12 7.33 -10.39
CA GLU A 22 -10.18 8.34 -10.63
C GLU A 22 -11.00 8.01 -11.89
N TYR A 23 -10.35 7.62 -12.99
CA TYR A 23 -11.07 7.22 -14.20
C TYR A 23 -11.99 6.02 -13.94
N LEU A 24 -11.50 4.99 -13.26
CA LEU A 24 -12.29 3.80 -12.94
C LEU A 24 -13.48 4.13 -12.02
N ASP A 25 -13.30 5.04 -11.06
CA ASP A 25 -14.37 5.53 -10.19
C ASP A 25 -15.46 6.27 -10.97
N GLU A 26 -15.07 7.10 -11.95
CA GLU A 26 -16.00 7.88 -12.77
C GLU A 26 -16.85 7.00 -13.71
N VAL A 27 -16.27 5.93 -14.25
CA VAL A 27 -16.97 5.06 -15.22
C VAL A 27 -17.66 3.84 -14.57
N THR A 28 -17.44 3.59 -13.28
CA THR A 28 -17.95 2.40 -12.56
C THR A 28 -18.71 2.80 -11.30
N PRO A 29 -19.94 3.32 -11.40
CA PRO A 29 -20.75 3.66 -10.22
C PRO A 29 -21.11 2.42 -9.38
N PRO A 30 -21.32 2.56 -8.05
CA PRO A 30 -21.27 3.81 -7.28
C PRO A 30 -19.83 4.29 -6.97
N SER A 31 -19.67 5.60 -6.79
CA SER A 31 -18.36 6.19 -6.47
C SER A 31 -17.86 5.73 -5.09
N LEU A 32 -16.56 5.44 -5.03
CA LEU A 32 -15.77 5.14 -3.84
C LEU A 32 -15.14 6.39 -3.21
N HIS A 33 -15.49 7.58 -3.73
CA HIS A 33 -15.21 8.86 -3.10
C HIS A 33 -16.40 9.38 -2.27
N PRO A 34 -16.14 10.19 -1.23
CA PRO A 34 -17.16 10.98 -0.58
C PRO A 34 -17.86 11.92 -1.57
N SER A 35 -19.15 12.14 -1.35
CA SER A 35 -19.92 13.12 -2.12
C SER A 35 -19.55 14.56 -1.78
N ASP A 36 -19.07 14.81 -0.56
CA ASP A 36 -18.60 16.13 -0.14
C ASP A 36 -17.28 16.49 -0.88
N PRO A 37 -17.22 17.62 -1.61
CA PRO A 37 -16.06 17.97 -2.42
C PRO A 37 -14.76 18.14 -1.61
N LEU A 38 -14.85 18.66 -0.39
CA LEU A 38 -13.67 18.87 0.45
C LEU A 38 -13.14 17.52 0.95
N GLN A 39 -14.02 16.62 1.41
CA GLN A 39 -13.62 15.27 1.80
C GLN A 39 -13.08 14.47 0.61
N LYS A 40 -13.64 14.63 -0.59
CA LYS A 40 -13.09 14.06 -1.83
C LYS A 40 -11.67 14.56 -2.10
N ALA A 41 -11.42 15.87 -1.93
CA ALA A 41 -10.09 16.45 -2.08
C ALA A 41 -9.10 15.93 -1.01
N LEU A 42 -9.55 15.77 0.23
CA LEU A 42 -8.75 15.18 1.31
C LEU A 42 -8.38 13.72 1.01
N ASN A 43 -9.32 12.92 0.50
CA ASN A 43 -9.03 11.56 0.05
C ASN A 43 -7.94 11.53 -1.03
N ARG A 44 -7.98 12.44 -2.00
CA ARG A 44 -6.94 12.54 -3.04
C ARG A 44 -5.57 12.84 -2.44
N ALA A 45 -5.50 13.73 -1.45
CA ALA A 45 -4.25 14.01 -0.73
C ALA A 45 -3.73 12.76 0.01
N TRP A 46 -4.62 11.95 0.59
CA TRP A 46 -4.24 10.70 1.26
C TRP A 46 -3.83 9.59 0.28
N ILE A 47 -4.43 9.52 -0.90
CA ILE A 47 -3.99 8.61 -1.98
C ILE A 47 -2.54 8.93 -2.38
N GLU A 48 -2.20 10.20 -2.56
CA GLU A 48 -0.82 10.61 -2.83
C GLU A 48 0.12 10.25 -1.68
N PHE A 49 -0.27 10.57 -0.43
CA PHE A 49 0.52 10.24 0.75
C PHE A 49 0.81 8.74 0.89
N THR A 50 -0.17 7.88 0.59
CA THR A 50 0.01 6.42 0.63
C THR A 50 0.89 5.91 -0.51
N SER A 51 0.90 6.59 -1.66
CA SER A 51 1.83 6.30 -2.76
C SER A 51 3.27 6.56 -2.36
N GLU A 52 3.53 7.65 -1.64
CA GLU A 52 4.87 7.91 -1.09
C GLU A 52 5.29 6.88 -0.03
N LEU A 53 4.36 6.41 0.82
CA LEU A 53 4.64 5.32 1.77
C LEU A 53 5.04 4.03 1.04
N PHE A 54 4.37 3.71 -0.07
CA PHE A 54 4.71 2.55 -0.88
C PHE A 54 6.15 2.64 -1.43
N VAL A 55 6.57 3.82 -1.87
CA VAL A 55 7.95 4.07 -2.32
C VAL A 55 8.95 3.88 -1.17
N ASP A 56 8.65 4.36 0.04
CA ASP A 56 9.53 4.18 1.20
C ASP A 56 9.67 2.69 1.57
N LEU A 57 8.58 1.92 1.51
CA LEU A 57 8.61 0.48 1.74
C LEU A 57 9.46 -0.24 0.70
N TYR A 58 9.39 0.18 -0.56
CA TYR A 58 10.24 -0.37 -1.62
C TYR A 58 11.72 -0.08 -1.37
N ARG A 59 12.07 1.16 -0.96
CA ARG A 59 13.45 1.51 -0.57
C ARG A 59 13.93 0.73 0.64
N MET A 60 13.06 0.54 1.63
CA MET A 60 13.35 -0.29 2.80
C MET A 60 13.66 -1.75 2.39
N ALA A 61 12.83 -2.32 1.51
CA ALA A 61 12.98 -3.71 1.09
C ALA A 61 14.31 -3.99 0.36
N LEU A 62 14.82 -3.00 -0.38
CA LEU A 62 16.06 -3.09 -1.17
C LEU A 62 17.23 -2.34 -0.52
N ALA A 63 17.13 -2.03 0.78
CA ALA A 63 18.22 -1.39 1.50
C ALA A 63 19.47 -2.30 1.47
N GLY A 64 20.61 -1.74 1.07
CA GLY A 64 21.85 -2.51 0.90
C GLY A 64 22.46 -3.03 2.21
N ASP A 65 22.14 -2.38 3.34
CA ASP A 65 22.62 -2.75 4.67
C ASP A 65 21.55 -2.51 5.75
N ARG A 66 21.92 -2.86 6.99
CA ARG A 66 21.04 -2.75 8.15
C ARG A 66 20.70 -1.30 8.50
N GLU A 67 21.66 -0.38 8.37
CA GLU A 67 21.47 1.02 8.77
C GLU A 67 20.44 1.68 7.85
N ALA A 68 20.63 1.55 6.53
CA ALA A 68 19.67 2.03 5.54
C ALA A 68 18.29 1.37 5.70
N PHE A 69 18.24 0.09 6.07
CA PHE A 69 16.97 -0.60 6.35
C PHE A 69 16.25 0.03 7.55
N GLU A 70 16.96 0.20 8.67
CA GLU A 70 16.40 0.76 9.91
C GLU A 70 15.96 2.23 9.75
N GLU A 71 16.68 3.03 8.96
CA GLU A 71 16.29 4.39 8.61
C GLU A 71 14.97 4.43 7.82
N ASN A 72 14.85 3.63 6.76
CA ASN A 72 13.64 3.56 5.95
C ASN A 72 12.45 2.97 6.74
N LEU A 73 12.71 1.98 7.62
CA LEU A 73 11.71 1.44 8.54
C LEU A 73 11.17 2.53 9.48
N ALA A 74 12.04 3.36 10.04
CA ALA A 74 11.65 4.47 10.90
C ALA A 74 10.85 5.53 10.13
N ALA A 75 11.21 5.82 8.87
CA ALA A 75 10.46 6.73 8.01
C ALA A 75 9.05 6.22 7.70
N ALA A 76 8.93 4.95 7.30
CA ALA A 76 7.64 4.29 7.08
C ALA A 76 6.77 4.30 8.35
N ARG A 77 7.37 4.02 9.52
CA ARG A 77 6.66 4.07 10.80
C ARG A 77 6.10 5.46 11.12
N LYS A 78 6.85 6.53 10.86
CA LYS A 78 6.36 7.92 11.04
C LYS A 78 5.15 8.22 10.16
N LYS A 79 5.14 7.73 8.92
CA LYS A 79 3.98 7.88 8.02
C LYS A 79 2.76 7.09 8.50
N LEU A 80 2.96 5.87 9.00
CA LEU A 80 1.90 5.07 9.61
C LEU A 80 1.34 5.71 10.88
N GLN A 81 2.19 6.29 11.74
CA GLN A 81 1.76 7.09 12.89
C GLN A 81 0.88 8.27 12.48
N ARG A 82 1.21 8.95 11.38
CA ARG A 82 0.36 10.03 10.86
C ARG A 82 -0.99 9.48 10.40
N LEU A 83 -1.03 8.36 9.68
CA LEU A 83 -2.28 7.71 9.26
C LEU A 83 -3.14 7.30 10.45
N GLU A 84 -2.55 6.75 11.51
CA GLU A 84 -3.25 6.38 12.75
C GLU A 84 -4.09 7.53 13.32
N THR A 85 -3.59 8.78 13.26
CA THR A 85 -4.32 9.95 13.76
C THR A 85 -5.51 10.37 12.90
N GLN A 86 -5.57 9.91 11.65
CA GLN A 86 -6.53 10.37 10.65
C GLN A 86 -7.62 9.33 10.36
N LEU A 87 -7.32 8.06 10.64
CA LEU A 87 -8.28 6.97 10.49
C LEU A 87 -9.52 7.21 11.35
N ALA A 88 -10.68 7.13 10.68
CA ALA A 88 -11.98 7.11 11.33
C ALA A 88 -12.16 5.85 12.21
N GLU A 89 -13.30 5.79 12.90
CA GLU A 89 -13.74 4.52 13.48
C GLU A 89 -14.18 3.59 12.34
N GLY A 90 -13.29 2.64 12.04
CA GLY A 90 -13.21 1.88 10.79
C GLY A 90 -14.32 0.84 10.54
N PRO A 91 -14.04 -0.20 9.74
CA PRO A 91 -12.70 -0.78 9.54
C PRO A 91 -11.85 -0.16 8.42
N PHE A 92 -12.39 0.74 7.61
CA PHE A 92 -11.70 1.38 6.47
C PHE A 92 -11.34 2.85 6.76
N PHE A 93 -10.64 3.49 5.81
CA PHE A 93 -10.05 4.82 6.02
C PHE A 93 -11.07 5.87 6.49
N ASN A 94 -12.20 5.93 5.79
CA ASN A 94 -13.30 6.85 6.06
C ASN A 94 -14.39 6.28 6.98
N GLY A 95 -14.17 5.10 7.58
CA GLY A 95 -15.09 4.45 8.50
C GLY A 95 -15.59 3.11 7.97
N ALA A 96 -16.90 2.92 7.88
CA ALA A 96 -17.50 1.63 7.54
C ALA A 96 -17.35 1.22 6.06
N GLY A 97 -17.23 2.20 5.15
CA GLY A 97 -17.22 1.98 3.70
C GLY A 97 -15.81 1.98 3.11
N PHE A 98 -15.56 1.04 2.19
CA PHE A 98 -14.33 1.01 1.39
C PHE A 98 -14.29 2.21 0.42
N SER A 99 -13.13 2.82 0.26
CA SER A 99 -12.90 4.02 -0.54
C SER A 99 -11.63 3.91 -1.40
N LEU A 100 -11.38 4.89 -2.27
CA LEU A 100 -10.16 4.87 -3.09
C LEU A 100 -8.86 4.98 -2.28
N VAL A 101 -8.89 5.57 -1.08
CA VAL A 101 -7.72 5.59 -0.18
C VAL A 101 -7.34 4.17 0.25
N ASP A 102 -8.36 3.34 0.51
CA ASP A 102 -8.19 1.93 0.88
C ASP A 102 -7.58 1.11 -0.27
N ALA A 103 -8.07 1.33 -1.50
CA ALA A 103 -7.51 0.71 -2.70
C ALA A 103 -6.04 1.12 -2.94
N ALA A 104 -5.71 2.39 -2.71
CA ALA A 104 -4.37 2.92 -2.90
C ALA A 104 -3.34 2.34 -1.91
N ILE A 105 -3.71 2.16 -0.65
CA ILE A 105 -2.79 1.63 0.37
C ILE A 105 -2.70 0.10 0.40
N ALA A 106 -3.72 -0.62 -0.07
CA ALA A 106 -3.77 -2.08 0.04
C ALA A 106 -2.50 -2.81 -0.46
N PRO A 107 -1.85 -2.41 -1.58
CA PRO A 107 -0.57 -2.97 -1.98
C PRO A 107 0.51 -2.80 -0.91
N ALA A 108 0.61 -1.63 -0.27
CA ALA A 108 1.59 -1.36 0.78
C ALA A 108 1.43 -2.30 1.98
N PHE A 109 0.19 -2.49 2.47
CA PHE A 109 -0.08 -3.42 3.55
C PHE A 109 0.22 -4.87 3.18
N TYR A 110 -0.06 -5.26 1.94
CA TYR A 110 0.34 -6.59 1.48
C TYR A 110 1.86 -6.77 1.45
N ARG A 111 2.62 -5.75 1.04
CA ARG A 111 4.10 -5.82 1.06
C ARG A 111 4.62 -5.86 2.49
N ILE A 112 4.04 -5.09 3.41
CA ILE A 112 4.39 -5.15 4.84
C ILE A 112 4.18 -6.57 5.37
N SER A 113 3.04 -7.22 5.09
CA SER A 113 2.78 -8.58 5.59
C SER A 113 3.75 -9.63 5.03
N LEU A 114 4.18 -9.48 3.76
CA LEU A 114 5.20 -10.34 3.17
C LEU A 114 6.57 -10.16 3.83
N MET A 115 6.97 -8.91 4.06
CA MET A 115 8.25 -8.59 4.69
C MET A 115 8.29 -8.98 6.18
N ASP A 116 7.18 -8.82 6.89
CA ASP A 116 7.06 -9.22 8.31
C ASP A 116 7.21 -10.75 8.48
N GLY A 117 6.81 -11.53 7.47
CA GLY A 117 7.08 -12.97 7.41
C GLY A 117 8.53 -13.37 7.09
N ILE A 118 9.41 -12.41 6.81
CA ILE A 118 10.87 -12.61 6.65
C ILE A 118 11.59 -12.14 7.91
N LEU A 119 11.30 -10.91 8.33
CA LEU A 119 11.90 -10.27 9.50
C LEU A 119 10.78 -9.54 10.25
N PRO A 120 10.55 -9.83 11.55
CA PRO A 120 9.52 -9.13 12.32
C PRO A 120 9.78 -7.62 12.33
N LEU A 121 8.87 -6.84 11.73
CA LEU A 121 9.05 -5.40 11.52
C LEU A 121 8.48 -4.57 12.66
N SER A 122 7.48 -5.09 13.39
CA SER A 122 6.78 -4.35 14.45
C SER A 122 6.24 -2.98 13.99
N LEU A 123 6.00 -2.80 12.68
CA LEU A 123 5.65 -1.51 12.08
C LEU A 123 4.35 -0.93 12.65
N PHE A 124 3.43 -1.80 13.05
CA PHE A 124 2.13 -1.42 13.56
C PHE A 124 2.04 -1.39 15.09
N ASP A 125 3.15 -1.56 15.80
CA ASP A 125 3.14 -1.54 17.27
C ASP A 125 2.65 -0.18 17.79
N HIS A 126 1.63 -0.25 18.66
CA HIS A 126 0.87 0.87 19.20
C HIS A 126 0.06 1.67 18.17
N LEU A 127 -0.28 1.08 17.02
CA LEU A 127 -1.13 1.66 15.97
C LEU A 127 -2.41 0.82 15.74
N PRO A 128 -3.31 0.72 16.72
CA PRO A 128 -4.46 -0.19 16.66
C PRO A 128 -5.42 0.09 15.49
N LYS A 129 -5.59 1.36 15.05
CA LYS A 129 -6.45 1.65 13.90
C LYS A 129 -5.82 1.17 12.59
N VAL A 130 -4.52 1.39 12.42
CA VAL A 130 -3.76 0.86 11.27
C VAL A 130 -3.76 -0.66 11.27
N GLN A 131 -3.60 -1.32 12.42
CA GLN A 131 -3.69 -2.78 12.53
C GLN A 131 -5.06 -3.28 12.05
N ARG A 132 -6.15 -2.70 12.58
CA ARG A 132 -7.53 -3.01 12.16
C ARG A 132 -7.72 -2.79 10.66
N TRP A 133 -7.23 -1.66 10.15
CA TRP A 133 -7.35 -1.28 8.74
C TRP A 133 -6.61 -2.25 7.82
N SER A 134 -5.35 -2.56 8.14
CA SER A 134 -4.53 -3.54 7.42
C SER A 134 -5.23 -4.89 7.38
N SER A 135 -5.69 -5.43 8.51
CA SER A 135 -6.39 -6.72 8.56
C SER A 135 -7.65 -6.71 7.69
N ALA A 136 -8.49 -5.68 7.80
CA ALA A 136 -9.72 -5.58 7.01
C ALA A 136 -9.45 -5.50 5.49
N LEU A 137 -8.38 -4.82 5.07
CA LEU A 137 -8.00 -4.77 3.67
C LEU A 137 -7.43 -6.10 3.17
N LEU A 138 -6.58 -6.75 3.96
CA LEU A 138 -5.96 -8.02 3.57
C LEU A 138 -6.98 -9.18 3.54
N ASP A 139 -8.06 -9.10 4.31
CA ASP A 139 -9.15 -10.08 4.29
C ASP A 139 -10.15 -9.85 3.15
N ARG A 140 -10.17 -8.66 2.55
CA ARG A 140 -11.12 -8.30 1.49
C ARG A 140 -10.85 -9.10 0.21
N GLU A 141 -11.89 -9.74 -0.33
CA GLU A 141 -11.81 -10.58 -1.53
C GLU A 141 -11.14 -9.87 -2.72
N SER A 142 -11.54 -8.62 -3.01
CA SER A 142 -10.97 -7.85 -4.13
C SER A 142 -9.47 -7.56 -3.97
N VAL A 143 -8.96 -7.49 -2.73
CA VAL A 143 -7.53 -7.33 -2.46
C VAL A 143 -6.82 -8.66 -2.61
N ARG A 144 -7.36 -9.74 -2.03
CA ARG A 144 -6.79 -11.09 -2.15
C ARG A 144 -6.70 -11.58 -3.59
N ALA A 145 -7.70 -11.27 -4.42
CA ALA A 145 -7.75 -11.65 -5.82
C ALA A 145 -6.93 -10.72 -6.74
N SER A 146 -6.31 -9.66 -6.21
CA SER A 146 -5.54 -8.68 -7.02
C SER A 146 -4.10 -9.11 -7.34
N VAL A 147 -3.68 -10.27 -6.83
CA VAL A 147 -2.34 -10.83 -7.04
C VAL A 147 -2.44 -12.30 -7.47
N VAL A 148 -1.46 -12.76 -8.23
CA VAL A 148 -1.34 -14.18 -8.59
C VAL A 148 -1.00 -15.03 -7.36
N PRO A 149 -1.41 -16.30 -7.29
CA PRO A 149 -1.14 -17.16 -6.13
C PRO A 149 0.34 -17.25 -5.74
N GLU A 150 1.24 -17.20 -6.72
CA GLU A 150 2.69 -17.33 -6.56
C GLU A 150 3.37 -16.01 -6.16
N PHE A 151 2.63 -14.91 -6.02
CA PHE A 151 3.22 -13.59 -5.81
C PHE A 151 4.12 -13.53 -4.56
N ARG A 152 3.76 -14.24 -3.49
CA ARG A 152 4.58 -14.33 -2.27
C ARG A 152 5.97 -14.90 -2.58
N ASP A 153 6.03 -15.98 -3.36
CA ASP A 153 7.28 -16.66 -3.66
C ASP A 153 8.13 -15.84 -4.62
N LEU A 154 7.50 -15.27 -5.66
CA LEU A 154 8.15 -14.34 -6.59
C LEU A 154 8.74 -13.12 -5.87
N PHE A 155 8.03 -12.56 -4.89
CA PHE A 155 8.53 -11.44 -4.10
C PHE A 155 9.73 -11.83 -3.23
N ARG A 156 9.71 -13.03 -2.62
CA ARG A 156 10.85 -13.56 -1.86
C ARG A 156 12.07 -13.82 -2.74
N GLU A 157 11.88 -14.44 -3.90
CA GLU A 157 12.94 -14.68 -4.88
C GLU A 157 13.56 -13.37 -5.36
N TYR A 158 12.73 -12.36 -5.63
CA TYR A 158 13.18 -11.02 -6.01
C TYR A 158 14.08 -10.41 -4.93
N LEU A 159 13.64 -10.41 -3.67
CA LEU A 159 14.45 -9.88 -2.56
C LEU A 159 15.75 -10.66 -2.34
N ALA A 160 15.71 -11.99 -2.46
CA ALA A 160 16.90 -12.83 -2.33
C ALA A 160 17.92 -12.54 -3.45
N ALA A 161 17.45 -12.30 -4.68
CA ALA A 161 18.29 -12.00 -5.82
C ALA A 161 18.89 -10.58 -5.80
N ASP A 162 18.20 -9.62 -5.16
CA ASP A 162 18.65 -8.23 -5.04
C ASP A 162 19.92 -8.08 -4.18
N GLY A 163 20.12 -8.99 -3.22
CA GLY A 163 21.30 -8.98 -2.34
C GLY A 163 21.26 -7.94 -1.22
N GLY A 164 20.15 -7.23 -1.04
CA GLY A 164 19.92 -6.30 0.06
C GLY A 164 19.79 -6.98 1.43
N TYR A 165 19.77 -6.16 2.49
CA TYR A 165 19.71 -6.59 3.87
C TYR A 165 18.52 -7.51 4.16
N LEU A 166 17.32 -7.15 3.70
CA LEU A 166 16.13 -7.96 3.92
C LEU A 166 16.21 -9.31 3.19
N GLY A 167 16.72 -9.31 1.96
CA GLY A 167 16.97 -10.53 1.18
C GLY A 167 17.90 -11.50 1.90
N SER A 168 18.95 -11.00 2.57
CA SER A 168 19.88 -11.80 3.36
C SER A 168 19.26 -12.52 4.57
N ARG A 169 18.03 -12.15 4.96
CA ARG A 169 17.26 -12.78 6.06
C ARG A 169 16.35 -13.91 5.58
N ILE A 170 16.25 -14.14 4.27
CA ILE A 170 15.43 -15.22 3.74
C ILE A 170 16.12 -16.57 4.02
N GLY A 171 15.55 -17.36 4.93
CA GLY A 171 16.05 -18.70 5.28
C GLY A 171 17.10 -18.74 6.39
N SER A 172 17.39 -17.61 7.04
CA SER A 172 18.18 -17.52 8.27
C SER A 172 17.32 -17.77 9.50
#